data_AF-A0A2C5Z2E3-F1
#
_entry.id   AF-A0A2C5Z2E3-F1
#
_cell.length_a   1.000
_cell.length_b   1.000
_cell.length_c   1.000
_cell.angle_alpha   90.00
_cell.angle_beta   90.00
_cell.angle_gamma   90.00
#
_symmetry.space_group_name_H-M   'P 1'
#
loop_
_entity.id
_entity.type
_entity.pdbx_description
1 polymer ?
#
loop_
_entity_poly.entity_id
_entity_poly.type
_entity_poly.pdbx_seq_one_letter_code
_entity_poly.pdbx_strand_id
1 'polypeptide(L)'
;MLKTRARRIPLVDIDDETGRETVISVITQYRILKFIAVNNEHNTVLLKKSVRDIGLGTYHNLATAHMHSSVLDAIHLMVERNISCIPVIDDAGRLLNAFEAVDNR
;
A
#
# COMPACT_ATOMS: atom_id res chain seq x y z
N MET A 1 -5.48 9.01 5.69
CA MET A 1 -4.93 7.69 5.32
C MET A 1 -3.78 7.30 6.21
N LEU A 2 -2.77 8.16 6.36
CA LEU A 2 -1.59 7.88 7.18
C LEU A 2 -1.91 7.76 8.68
N LYS A 3 -2.70 8.70 9.24
CA LYS A 3 -3.11 8.67 10.66
C LYS A 3 -3.86 7.39 11.05
N THR A 4 -4.76 6.93 10.18
CA THR A 4 -5.59 5.74 10.41
C THR A 4 -4.98 4.45 9.87
N ARG A 5 -3.84 4.54 9.18
CA ARG A 5 -3.23 3.46 8.37
C ARG A 5 -4.19 2.83 7.34
N ALA A 6 -5.27 3.53 6.98
CA ALA A 6 -6.22 3.06 5.99
C ALA A 6 -5.65 3.20 4.57
N ARG A 7 -5.79 2.13 3.78
CA ARG A 7 -5.37 2.08 2.36
C ARG A 7 -6.38 2.70 1.39
N ARG A 8 -7.61 2.85 1.86
CA ARG A 8 -8.72 3.49 1.15
C ARG A 8 -9.58 4.29 2.14
N ILE A 9 -10.17 5.38 1.67
CA ILE A 9 -11.07 6.22 2.46
C ILE A 9 -12.39 6.38 1.67
N PRO A 10 -13.55 6.08 2.28
CA PRO A 10 -14.83 6.43 1.69
C PRO A 10 -15.01 7.95 1.71
N LEU A 11 -15.49 8.50 0.60
CA LEU A 11 -15.94 9.87 0.49
C LEU A 11 -17.46 9.85 0.65
N VAL A 12 -17.93 10.49 1.72
CA VAL A 12 -19.34 10.53 2.10
C VAL A 12 -19.80 11.98 1.99
N ASP A 13 -21.00 12.15 1.46
CA ASP A 13 -21.69 13.43 1.38
C ASP A 13 -23.06 13.32 2.04
N ILE A 14 -23.70 14.45 2.33
CA ILE A 14 -25.05 14.48 2.89
C ILE A 14 -26.00 14.93 1.79
N ASP A 15 -27.02 14.14 1.53
CA ASP A 15 -28.05 14.45 0.56
C ASP A 15 -28.93 15.62 1.06
N ASP A 16 -28.98 16.72 0.30
CA ASP A 16 -29.65 17.97 0.70
C ASP A 16 -31.18 17.83 0.83
N GLU A 17 -31.81 16.87 0.15
CA GLU A 17 -33.26 16.68 0.17
C GLU A 17 -33.69 15.77 1.32
N THR A 18 -32.92 14.74 1.61
CA THR A 18 -33.27 13.67 2.56
C THR A 18 -32.48 13.71 3.86
N GLY A 19 -31.39 14.48 3.91
CA GLY A 19 -30.47 14.57 5.04
C GLY A 19 -29.67 13.28 5.31
N ARG A 20 -29.63 12.35 4.35
CA ARG A 20 -28.98 11.04 4.50
C ARG A 20 -27.54 11.07 4.02
N GLU A 21 -26.67 10.37 4.75
CA GLU A 21 -25.30 10.12 4.30
C GLU A 21 -25.28 9.19 3.08
N THR A 22 -24.63 9.64 2.01
CA THR A 22 -24.45 8.90 0.77
C THR A 22 -22.97 8.73 0.47
N VAL A 23 -22.56 7.49 0.20
CA VAL A 23 -21.18 7.20 -0.23
C VAL A 23 -21.02 7.57 -1.69
N ILE A 24 -20.26 8.63 -1.97
CA ILE A 24 -19.98 9.12 -3.32
C ILE A 24 -18.93 8.25 -4.00
N SER A 25 -17.85 7.94 -3.28
CA SER A 25 -16.75 7.15 -3.85
C SER A 25 -15.83 6.58 -2.77
N VAL A 26 -14.80 5.87 -3.19
CA VAL A 26 -13.70 5.40 -2.34
C VAL A 26 -12.39 5.81 -2.98
N ILE A 27 -11.62 6.63 -2.26
CA ILE A 27 -10.30 7.09 -2.72
C ILE A 27 -9.20 6.20 -2.16
N THR A 28 -8.24 5.82 -3.01
CA THR A 28 -7.07 5.01 -2.64
C THR A 28 -5.79 5.85 -2.71
N GLN A 29 -4.75 5.42 -2.00
CA GLN A 29 -3.43 6.08 -2.06
C GLN A 29 -2.89 6.10 -3.50
N TYR A 30 -3.10 5.01 -4.24
CA TYR A 30 -2.74 4.91 -5.66
C TYR A 30 -3.44 5.99 -6.51
N ARG A 31 -4.76 6.20 -6.35
CA ARG A 31 -5.48 7.21 -7.14
C ARG A 31 -5.01 8.63 -6.83
N ILE A 32 -4.68 8.93 -5.57
CA ILE A 32 -4.11 10.22 -5.18
C ILE A 32 -2.74 10.44 -5.84
N LEU A 33 -1.83 9.46 -5.73
CA LEU A 33 -0.50 9.56 -6.33
C LEU A 33 -0.55 9.67 -7.85
N LYS A 34 -1.40 8.86 -8.50
CA LYS A 34 -1.63 8.92 -9.95
C LYS A 34 -2.17 10.28 -10.37
N PHE A 35 -3.13 10.83 -9.62
CA PHE A 35 -3.68 12.16 -9.90
C PHE A 35 -2.59 13.25 -9.84
N ILE A 36 -1.74 13.23 -8.81
CA ILE A 36 -0.61 14.17 -8.70
C ILE A 36 0.37 13.99 -9.86
N ALA A 37 0.76 12.76 -10.17
CA ALA A 37 1.73 12.49 -11.24
C ALA A 37 1.25 13.01 -12.61
N VAL A 38 -0.02 12.80 -12.94
CA VAL A 38 -0.60 13.22 -14.22
C VAL A 38 -0.80 14.73 -14.30
N ASN A 39 -1.18 15.39 -13.20
CA ASN A 39 -1.52 16.82 -13.23
C ASN A 39 -0.37 17.76 -12.82
N ASN A 40 0.74 17.21 -12.33
CA ASN A 40 1.88 17.98 -11.81
C ASN A 40 3.21 17.56 -12.44
N GLU A 41 3.17 17.11 -13.69
CA GLU A 41 4.32 16.52 -14.42
C GLU A 41 5.58 17.38 -14.31
N HIS A 42 5.44 18.69 -14.59
CA HIS A 42 6.52 19.69 -14.57
C HIS A 42 7.32 19.73 -13.25
N ASN A 43 6.68 19.43 -12.12
CA ASN A 43 7.34 19.34 -10.83
C ASN A 43 7.84 17.91 -10.53
N THR A 44 7.10 16.88 -10.93
CA THR A 44 7.51 15.49 -10.67
C THR A 44 8.78 15.09 -11.41
N VAL A 45 9.05 15.66 -12.59
CA VAL A 45 10.32 15.44 -13.32
C VAL A 45 11.55 16.05 -12.62
N LEU A 46 11.33 16.94 -11.65
CA LEU A 46 12.40 17.55 -10.86
C LEU A 46 12.83 16.69 -9.67
N LEU A 47 12.10 15.61 -9.36
CA LEU A 47 12.39 14.69 -8.27
C LEU A 47 13.55 13.75 -8.63
N LYS A 48 14.79 14.27 -8.56
CA LYS A 48 16.01 13.58 -9.02
C LYS A 48 16.80 12.85 -7.93
N LYS A 49 16.49 13.08 -6.66
CA LYS A 49 17.17 12.37 -5.55
C LYS A 49 16.73 10.92 -5.51
N SER A 50 17.65 10.00 -5.20
CA SER A 50 17.25 8.61 -5.01
C SER A 50 16.37 8.47 -3.75
N VAL A 51 15.49 7.47 -3.74
CA VAL A 51 14.66 7.17 -2.56
C VAL A 51 15.51 6.90 -1.31
N ARG A 52 16.72 6.37 -1.49
CA ARG A 52 17.67 6.10 -0.41
C ARG A 52 18.21 7.40 0.20
N ASP A 53 18.56 8.39 -0.62
CA ASP A 53 19.13 9.66 -0.16
C ASP A 53 18.15 10.48 0.70
N ILE A 54 16.85 10.28 0.47
CA ILE A 54 15.78 10.96 1.22
C ILE A 54 15.21 10.10 2.35
N GLY A 55 15.76 8.89 2.59
CA GLY A 55 15.28 7.98 3.64
C GLY A 55 13.85 7.49 3.41
N LEU A 56 13.39 7.43 2.16
CA LEU A 56 12.03 7.00 1.82
C LEU A 56 11.99 5.48 1.63
N GLY A 57 11.33 4.80 2.57
CA GLY A 57 11.12 3.35 2.53
C GLY A 57 11.47 2.69 3.86
N THR A 58 11.36 1.36 3.90
CA THR A 58 11.83 0.54 5.03
C THR A 58 12.96 -0.34 4.53
N TYR A 59 14.12 -0.30 5.19
CA TYR A 59 15.34 -0.98 4.75
C TYR A 59 15.85 -2.04 5.73
N HIS A 60 15.23 -2.13 6.91
CA HIS A 60 15.64 -3.01 7.99
C HIS A 60 14.42 -3.73 8.55
N ASN A 61 14.63 -4.91 9.15
CA ASN A 61 13.57 -5.73 9.73
C ASN A 61 12.42 -6.01 8.75
N LEU A 62 12.77 -6.36 7.51
CA LEU A 62 11.81 -6.70 6.48
C LEU A 62 11.16 -8.03 6.82
N ALA A 63 9.83 -8.07 6.81
CA ALA A 63 9.07 -9.30 6.86
C ALA A 63 9.17 -9.99 5.50
N THR A 64 9.70 -11.22 5.47
CA THR A 64 9.87 -12.04 4.27
C THR A 64 9.28 -13.43 4.51
N ALA A 65 8.89 -14.12 3.44
CA ALA A 65 8.50 -15.52 3.46
C ALA A 65 9.32 -16.33 2.45
N HIS A 66 9.25 -17.64 2.52
CA HIS A 66 9.85 -18.55 1.55
C HIS A 66 8.76 -19.35 0.82
N MET A 67 9.10 -19.97 -0.31
CA MET A 67 8.15 -20.79 -1.07
C MET A 67 7.59 -22.00 -0.30
N HIS A 68 8.28 -22.43 0.76
CA HIS A 68 7.83 -23.51 1.65
C HIS A 68 7.06 -22.99 2.87
N SER A 69 6.96 -21.66 3.07
CA SER A 69 6.14 -21.08 4.13
C SER A 69 4.66 -21.34 3.85
N SER A 70 3.88 -21.64 4.88
CA SER A 70 2.44 -21.82 4.69
C SER A 70 1.77 -20.46 4.43
N VAL A 71 0.63 -20.50 3.72
CA VAL A 71 -0.20 -19.31 3.50
C VAL A 71 -0.66 -18.71 4.84
N LEU A 72 -0.95 -19.55 5.84
CA LEU A 72 -1.36 -19.09 7.17
C LEU A 72 -0.25 -18.30 7.86
N ASP A 73 1.01 -18.74 7.76
CA ASP A 73 2.15 -18.02 8.33
C ASP A 73 2.31 -16.65 7.68
N ALA A 74 2.16 -16.59 6.35
CA ALA A 74 2.19 -15.32 5.62
C ALA A 74 1.05 -14.39 6.08
N ILE A 75 -0.18 -14.87 6.21
CA ILE A 75 -1.31 -14.09 6.71
C ILE A 75 -1.06 -13.59 8.14
N HIS A 76 -0.59 -14.45 9.04
CA HIS A 76 -0.25 -14.05 10.41
C HIS A 76 0.81 -12.96 10.43
N LEU A 77 1.88 -13.11 9.64
CA LEU A 77 2.95 -12.12 9.55
C LEU A 77 2.43 -10.79 8.98
N MET A 78 1.50 -10.81 8.02
CA MET A 78 0.87 -9.60 7.47
C MET A 78 0.04 -8.85 8.52
N VAL A 79 -0.74 -9.57 9.33
CA VAL A 79 -1.57 -8.99 10.38
C VAL A 79 -0.68 -8.40 11.48
N GLU A 80 0.30 -9.17 11.97
CA GLU A 80 1.22 -8.75 13.02
C GLU A 80 2.01 -7.50 12.62
N ARG A 81 2.52 -7.47 11.37
CA ARG A 81 3.30 -6.34 10.85
C ARG A 81 2.42 -5.23 10.26
N ASN A 82 1.11 -5.43 10.16
CA ASN A 82 0.15 -4.52 9.53
C ASN A 82 0.56 -4.10 8.09
N ILE A 83 1.00 -5.07 7.29
CA ILE A 83 1.46 -4.89 5.92
C ILE A 83 0.51 -5.57 4.93
N SER A 84 0.51 -5.12 3.68
CA SER A 84 -0.41 -5.63 2.62
C SER A 84 0.25 -6.62 1.68
N CYS A 85 1.55 -6.84 1.82
CA CYS A 85 2.32 -7.67 0.94
C CYS A 85 3.55 -8.18 1.71
N ILE A 86 3.91 -9.44 1.50
CA ILE A 86 5.16 -10.03 1.97
C ILE A 86 6.00 -10.44 0.75
N PRO A 87 7.24 -9.98 0.61
CA PRO A 87 8.17 -10.53 -0.37
C PRO A 87 8.50 -11.99 -0.06
N VAL A 88 8.39 -12.84 -1.08
CA VAL A 88 8.81 -14.23 -1.05
C VAL A 88 10.21 -14.35 -1.63
N ILE A 89 11.15 -14.89 -0.87
CA ILE A 89 12.57 -14.95 -1.19
C ILE A 89 13.09 -16.39 -1.23
N ASP A 90 14.22 -16.60 -1.92
CA ASP A 90 14.99 -17.84 -1.83
C ASP A 90 15.98 -17.83 -0.66
N ASP A 91 16.70 -18.94 -0.50
CA ASP A 91 17.70 -19.12 0.58
C ASP A 91 18.92 -18.20 0.42
N ALA A 92 19.15 -17.64 -0.78
CA ALA A 92 20.18 -16.64 -1.04
C ALA A 92 19.67 -15.20 -0.81
N GLY A 93 18.42 -15.02 -0.37
CA GLY A 93 17.80 -13.72 -0.13
C GLY A 93 17.34 -12.99 -1.40
N ARG A 94 17.27 -13.68 -2.55
CA ARG A 94 16.81 -13.10 -3.80
C ARG A 94 15.28 -13.12 -3.86
N LEU A 95 14.68 -12.03 -4.32
CA LEU A 95 13.23 -11.93 -4.50
C LEU A 95 12.76 -12.90 -5.58
N LEU A 96 11.81 -13.77 -5.22
CA LEU A 96 11.15 -14.69 -6.13
C LEU A 96 9.75 -14.20 -6.50
N ASN A 97 8.99 -13.76 -5.50
CA ASN A 97 7.59 -13.36 -5.68
C ASN A 97 7.14 -12.41 -4.56
N ALA A 98 5.86 -12.03 -4.58
CA ALA A 98 5.20 -11.27 -3.54
C ALA A 98 3.85 -11.95 -3.21
N PHE A 99 3.58 -12.14 -1.93
CA PHE A 99 2.28 -12.62 -1.44
C PHE A 99 1.46 -11.43 -0.96
N GLU A 100 0.34 -11.13 -1.60
CA GLU A 100 -0.46 -9.92 -1.35
C GLU A 100 -1.75 -10.22 -0.60
N ALA A 101 -2.27 -9.23 0.14
CA ALA A 101 -3.53 -9.35 0.86
C ALA A 101 -4.73 -9.60 -0.06
N VAL A 102 -4.59 -9.29 -1.35
CA VAL A 102 -5.61 -9.52 -2.38
C VAL A 102 -5.65 -11.00 -2.80
N ASP A 103 -4.53 -11.72 -2.66
CA ASP A 103 -4.45 -13.16 -2.97
C ASP A 103 -5.21 -14.03 -1.95
N ASN A 104 -5.64 -13.43 -0.84
CA ASN A 104 -6.49 -14.07 0.19
C ASN A 104 -7.98 -14.10 -0.18
N ARG A 105 -8.35 -13.72 -1.40
CA ARG A 105 -9.75 -13.68 -1.86
C ARG A 105 -10.08 -14.81 -2.81
#